data_AF-A0AA40BMY1-F1
#
_entry.id   AF-A0AA40BMY1-F1
#
_cell.length_a   1.000
_cell.length_b   1.000
_cell.length_c   1.000
_cell.angle_alpha   90.00
_cell.angle_beta   90.00
_cell.angle_gamma   90.00
#
_symmetry.space_group_name_H-M   'P 1'
#
loop_
_entity.id
_entity.type
_entity.pdbx_description
1 polymer ?
#
loop_
_entity_poly.entity_id
_entity_poly.type
_entity_poly.pdbx_seq_one_letter_code
_entity_poly.pdbx_strand_id
1 'polypeptide(L)'
;MVSNRAYGACSSREVGELDGDKIDDNLTDRLDNRDDHDLPAIYDSSDDERHCKIDLTGRMGVVEWEDSNRQLQHTPDLRMDLHVDASEDQAIFALHGCVFLKSGKPNKLNLYLFVHPENIQSVEYNDNTGPSIPAMQRVPSNSFISLRFSMTQPASFVVPKNRPLVPKARSEGLVDTMKALASVQDFTIYLNMLQLVPETRYQLSLLPSVFLFNDLKTDERWAAIQRLYHGAGGQVINLGDVAAAPSPGPSNNTSIKETVEESSPPPYVEKGPLQSPAQLYTPSGVYSQSPPFQSPLTQAPSDRKRRRTSEHLSPSTTDKHILLAFGQVVKRNAELEIRLERLEKMVQESAARTPCRYNSEEMEHIIGHVDDRIDDQLTGVHIELEDKVMEGTEHLVAKKSEETQEQLWNGIREELMEEIREELMEKMRQEVKRELMAEIKMELFRDMAQAMMSVACGGNEKASMSFSAGNRVHNE
;
A
#
# COMPACT_ATOMS: atom_id res chain seq x y z
N MET A 1 7.45 40.75 30.73
CA MET A 1 8.57 41.16 29.87
C MET A 1 8.15 40.95 28.43
N VAL A 2 7.65 41.99 27.77
CA VAL A 2 7.17 41.98 26.40
C VAL A 2 8.08 42.94 25.63
N SER A 3 8.83 42.42 24.66
CA SER A 3 9.76 43.20 23.85
C SER A 3 9.15 43.42 22.47
N ASN A 4 8.73 44.66 22.22
CA ASN A 4 8.33 45.14 20.90
C ASN A 4 9.58 45.43 20.08
N ARG A 5 9.68 44.85 18.88
CA ARG A 5 10.64 45.29 17.85
C ARG A 5 9.90 45.73 16.60
N ALA A 6 10.10 47.00 16.28
CA ALA A 6 9.70 47.65 15.06
C ALA A 6 10.65 47.28 13.90
N TYR A 7 10.08 47.06 12.73
CA TYR A 7 10.72 47.11 11.42
C TYR A 7 9.73 47.89 10.53
N GLY A 8 10.07 48.93 9.79
CA GLY A 8 11.30 49.20 9.05
C GLY A 8 10.92 49.24 7.57
N ALA A 9 10.53 50.42 7.07
CA ALA A 9 10.07 50.63 5.70
C ALA A 9 11.23 50.60 4.69
N CYS A 10 11.03 49.95 3.54
CA CYS A 10 11.85 50.04 2.33
C CYS A 10 10.87 50.09 1.14
N SER A 11 10.74 51.24 0.47
CA SER A 11 11.58 51.74 -0.63
C SER A 11 11.28 51.03 -1.94
N SER A 12 10.40 51.67 -2.72
CA SER A 12 9.99 51.35 -4.08
C SER A 12 11.17 51.49 -5.04
N ARG A 13 11.33 50.55 -5.98
CA ARG A 13 12.21 50.71 -7.13
C ARG A 13 11.55 50.24 -8.42
N GLU A 14 11.91 50.96 -9.46
CA GLU A 14 11.25 51.18 -10.75
C GLU A 14 11.12 49.95 -11.65
N VAL A 15 10.08 50.04 -12.47
CA VAL A 15 9.70 49.14 -13.57
C VAL A 15 10.63 49.41 -14.75
N GLY A 16 11.28 48.37 -15.28
CA GLY A 16 11.98 48.39 -16.56
C GLY A 16 11.23 47.54 -17.58
N GLU A 17 10.70 48.20 -18.61
CA GLU A 17 10.26 47.65 -19.88
C GLU A 17 11.39 46.88 -20.57
N LEU A 18 11.08 45.70 -21.12
CA LEU A 18 11.83 45.15 -22.26
C LEU A 18 10.88 44.42 -23.20
N ASP A 19 10.68 45.06 -24.35
CA ASP A 19 10.17 44.53 -25.61
C ASP A 19 11.04 43.37 -26.13
N GLY A 20 10.43 42.45 -26.88
CA GLY A 20 11.18 41.39 -27.54
C GLY A 20 10.35 40.39 -28.35
N ASP A 21 9.52 40.88 -29.25
CA ASP A 21 8.93 40.11 -30.35
C ASP A 21 10.02 39.45 -31.20
N LYS A 22 9.98 38.11 -31.33
CA LYS A 22 10.53 37.38 -32.49
C LYS A 22 9.65 36.17 -32.78
N ILE A 23 8.71 36.39 -33.69
CA ILE A 23 7.97 35.36 -34.42
C ILE A 23 8.86 34.97 -35.60
N ASP A 24 9.45 33.78 -35.56
CA ASP A 24 10.07 33.16 -36.73
C ASP A 24 9.00 32.31 -37.44
N ASP A 25 8.40 32.89 -38.47
CA ASP A 25 7.65 32.21 -39.50
C ASP A 25 8.62 31.33 -40.32
N ASN A 26 8.48 30.01 -40.22
CA ASN A 26 9.05 29.11 -41.22
C ASN A 26 8.00 28.10 -41.68
N LEU A 27 7.12 28.60 -42.53
CA LEU A 27 6.30 27.82 -43.46
C LEU A 27 7.22 26.96 -44.32
N THR A 28 7.19 25.66 -44.12
CA THR A 28 7.59 24.70 -45.16
C THR A 28 6.41 23.79 -45.46
N ASP A 29 5.70 24.17 -46.52
CA ASP A 29 4.85 23.29 -47.31
C ASP A 29 5.67 22.08 -47.79
N ARG A 30 5.37 20.91 -47.22
CA ARG A 30 5.70 19.61 -47.82
C ARG A 30 4.49 18.70 -47.69
N LEU A 31 3.59 18.85 -48.66
CA LEU A 31 2.59 17.85 -48.99
C LEU A 31 3.29 16.66 -49.66
N ASP A 32 3.77 15.72 -48.87
CA ASP A 32 4.07 14.37 -49.33
C ASP A 32 2.89 13.46 -49.00
N ASN A 33 2.07 13.21 -50.02
CA ASN A 33 1.12 12.11 -50.04
C ASN A 33 1.92 10.80 -50.02
N ARG A 34 1.97 10.15 -48.85
CA ARG A 34 2.30 8.72 -48.76
C ARG A 34 1.11 7.98 -48.17
N ASP A 35 0.37 7.34 -49.08
CA ASP A 35 -0.44 6.16 -48.79
C ASP A 35 0.50 5.01 -48.44
N ASP A 36 1.10 5.05 -47.26
CA ASP A 36 1.71 3.87 -46.65
C ASP A 36 0.62 3.23 -45.78
N HIS A 37 0.24 2.01 -46.16
CA HIS A 37 -0.54 1.11 -45.32
C HIS A 37 0.27 0.81 -44.05
N ASP A 38 0.15 1.70 -43.07
CA ASP A 38 0.57 1.48 -41.69
C ASP A 38 -0.29 0.35 -41.12
N LEU A 39 0.17 -0.89 -41.36
CA LEU A 39 -0.16 -1.98 -40.49
C LEU A 39 0.29 -1.55 -39.08
N PRO A 40 -0.61 -1.48 -38.09
CA PRO A 40 -0.24 -1.06 -36.75
C PRO A 40 0.89 -1.98 -36.33
N ALA A 41 2.07 -1.39 -36.11
CA ALA A 41 3.17 -2.05 -35.48
C ALA A 41 2.58 -2.75 -34.25
N ILE A 42 2.61 -4.09 -34.26
CA ILE A 42 2.28 -4.89 -33.10
C ILE A 42 3.23 -4.36 -32.05
N TYR A 43 2.71 -3.52 -31.15
CA TYR A 43 3.46 -2.98 -30.03
C TYR A 43 4.07 -4.20 -29.35
N ASP A 44 5.40 -4.25 -29.35
CA ASP A 44 6.17 -5.31 -28.73
C ASP A 44 5.95 -5.16 -27.22
N SER A 45 4.81 -5.69 -26.76
CA SER A 45 4.34 -5.68 -25.37
C SER A 45 5.29 -6.43 -24.43
N SER A 46 6.40 -6.98 -24.96
CA SER A 46 7.43 -7.70 -24.23
C SER A 46 8.25 -6.79 -23.30
N ASP A 47 8.31 -5.47 -23.52
CA ASP A 47 9.20 -4.61 -22.72
C ASP A 47 8.62 -4.35 -21.31
N ASP A 48 7.31 -4.21 -21.19
CA ASP A 48 6.62 -3.94 -19.92
C ASP A 48 6.84 -5.07 -18.89
N GLU A 49 6.91 -6.32 -19.35
CA GLU A 49 7.09 -7.50 -18.49
C GLU A 49 8.47 -7.53 -17.82
N ARG A 50 9.51 -7.03 -18.51
CA ARG A 50 10.89 -6.96 -17.98
C ARG A 50 11.07 -5.87 -16.92
N HIS A 51 10.11 -4.95 -16.84
CA HIS A 51 10.13 -3.84 -15.89
C HIS A 51 9.14 -4.02 -14.73
N CYS A 52 8.50 -5.18 -14.61
CA CYS A 52 7.60 -5.47 -13.51
C CYS A 52 8.36 -5.45 -12.17
N LYS A 53 8.01 -4.49 -11.32
CA LYS A 53 8.57 -4.34 -9.97
C LYS A 53 7.47 -4.15 -8.95
N ILE A 54 7.20 -5.18 -8.16
CA ILE A 54 6.15 -5.20 -7.13
C ILE A 54 6.81 -5.18 -5.76
N ASP A 55 6.35 -4.26 -4.91
CA ASP A 55 6.76 -4.18 -3.51
C ASP A 55 5.53 -4.04 -2.60
N LEU A 56 5.08 -5.17 -2.06
CA LEU A 56 3.97 -5.24 -1.11
C LEU A 56 4.46 -5.86 0.19
N THR A 57 4.25 -5.16 1.29
CA THR A 57 4.60 -5.66 2.63
C THR A 57 3.41 -5.55 3.56
N GLY A 58 3.18 -6.61 4.34
CA GLY A 58 2.19 -6.68 5.41
C GLY A 58 0.75 -6.52 4.92
N ARG A 59 0.47 -6.88 3.66
CA ARG A 59 -0.87 -6.71 3.08
C ARG A 59 -1.82 -7.75 3.65
N MET A 60 -2.95 -7.28 4.18
CA MET A 60 -4.02 -8.17 4.61
C MET A 60 -4.63 -8.84 3.38
N GLY A 61 -4.84 -10.15 3.47
CA GLY A 61 -5.43 -10.94 2.42
C GLY A 61 -6.17 -12.14 2.99
N VAL A 62 -7.06 -12.69 2.19
CA VAL A 62 -7.73 -13.94 2.52
C VAL A 62 -7.03 -15.04 1.76
N VAL A 63 -6.58 -16.07 2.46
CA VAL A 63 -6.00 -17.26 1.83
C VAL A 63 -7.04 -18.36 1.81
N GLU A 64 -7.24 -18.98 0.66
CA GLU A 64 -8.17 -20.09 0.43
C GLU A 64 -7.40 -21.26 -0.16
N TRP A 65 -7.63 -22.47 0.34
CA TRP A 65 -6.99 -23.69 -0.15
C TRP A 65 -7.91 -24.89 0.03
N GLU A 66 -7.62 -25.96 -0.69
CA GLU A 66 -8.31 -27.24 -0.54
C GLU A 66 -7.47 -28.16 0.36
N ASP A 67 -8.06 -28.67 1.44
CA ASP A 67 -7.35 -29.59 2.34
C ASP A 67 -7.28 -31.02 1.79
N SER A 68 -6.61 -31.91 2.53
CA SER A 68 -6.48 -33.33 2.15
C SER A 68 -7.81 -34.09 2.03
N ASN A 69 -8.90 -33.55 2.60
CA ASN A 69 -10.25 -34.09 2.52
C ASN A 69 -11.09 -33.45 1.41
N ARG A 70 -10.47 -32.62 0.55
CA ARG A 70 -11.16 -31.85 -0.49
C ARG A 70 -12.18 -30.85 0.05
N GLN A 71 -11.97 -30.40 1.28
CA GLN A 71 -12.75 -29.33 1.87
C GLN A 71 -12.05 -28.00 1.62
N LEU A 72 -12.83 -27.03 1.17
CA LEU A 72 -12.35 -25.67 0.99
C LEU A 72 -12.17 -25.01 2.37
N GLN A 73 -10.94 -24.69 2.69
CA GLN A 73 -10.54 -23.99 3.92
C GLN A 73 -10.15 -22.55 3.56
N HIS A 74 -10.26 -21.66 4.54
CA HIS A 74 -9.81 -20.28 4.38
C HIS A 74 -9.33 -19.69 5.70
N THR A 75 -8.49 -18.66 5.61
CA THR A 75 -8.13 -17.83 6.76
C THR A 75 -7.92 -16.36 6.34
N PRO A 76 -8.50 -15.40 7.08
CA PRO A 76 -8.21 -13.98 6.91
C PRO A 76 -7.04 -13.50 7.80
N ASP A 77 -6.46 -14.38 8.63
CA ASP A 77 -5.55 -14.00 9.71
C ASP A 77 -4.07 -13.93 9.27
N LEU A 78 -3.82 -14.02 7.96
CA LEU A 78 -2.50 -13.99 7.36
C LEU A 78 -2.25 -12.67 6.63
N ARG A 79 -1.02 -12.20 6.75
CA ARG A 79 -0.49 -11.07 5.98
C ARG A 79 0.44 -11.58 4.90
N MET A 80 0.44 -10.91 3.76
CA MET A 80 1.28 -11.23 2.61
C MET A 80 2.36 -10.17 2.42
N ASP A 81 3.58 -10.66 2.22
CA ASP A 81 4.68 -9.92 1.63
C ASP A 81 4.93 -10.48 0.22
N LEU A 82 5.00 -9.59 -0.77
CA LEU A 82 5.27 -9.90 -2.17
C LEU A 82 6.31 -8.92 -2.68
N HIS A 83 7.50 -9.44 -2.97
CA HIS A 83 8.57 -8.66 -3.59
C HIS A 83 8.93 -9.35 -4.91
N VAL A 84 8.79 -8.64 -6.02
CA VAL A 84 9.17 -9.12 -7.36
C VAL A 84 9.93 -8.02 -8.05
N ASP A 85 11.10 -8.35 -8.57
CA ASP A 85 11.90 -7.49 -9.43
C ASP A 85 12.31 -8.30 -10.67
N ALA A 86 11.50 -8.20 -11.72
CA ALA A 86 11.75 -8.91 -12.97
C ALA A 86 13.06 -8.46 -13.65
N SER A 87 13.56 -7.26 -13.33
CA SER A 87 14.82 -6.76 -13.90
C SER A 87 16.06 -7.39 -13.25
N GLU A 88 15.94 -7.85 -12.01
CA GLU A 88 17.00 -8.59 -11.28
C GLU A 88 16.78 -10.12 -11.28
N ASP A 89 15.75 -10.61 -12.01
CA ASP A 89 15.28 -11.99 -11.96
C ASP A 89 15.06 -12.50 -10.52
N GLN A 90 14.53 -11.64 -9.65
CA GLN A 90 14.40 -11.91 -8.22
C GLN A 90 12.96 -11.81 -7.74
N ALA A 91 12.55 -12.73 -6.88
CA ALA A 91 11.26 -12.66 -6.20
C ALA A 91 11.28 -13.36 -4.85
N ILE A 92 10.33 -13.00 -3.99
CA ILE A 92 9.98 -13.74 -2.78
C ILE A 92 8.52 -13.49 -2.41
N PHE A 93 7.89 -14.55 -1.92
CA PHE A 93 6.51 -14.53 -1.43
C PHE A 93 6.56 -15.03 0.01
N ALA A 94 5.99 -14.28 0.93
CA ALA A 94 5.89 -14.71 2.33
C ALA A 94 4.48 -14.49 2.86
N LEU A 95 3.91 -15.51 3.48
CA LEU A 95 2.71 -15.37 4.31
C LEU A 95 3.14 -15.40 5.77
N HIS A 96 2.65 -14.46 6.58
CA HIS A 96 2.99 -14.42 7.98
C HIS A 96 1.78 -14.16 8.88
N GLY A 97 1.77 -14.87 10.01
CA GLY A 97 0.69 -14.83 11.00
C GLY A 97 1.24 -14.51 12.39
N CYS A 98 0.55 -13.62 13.11
CA CYS A 98 0.96 -13.23 14.45
C CYS A 98 0.43 -14.21 15.50
N VAL A 99 1.33 -14.90 16.20
CA VAL A 99 1.02 -15.87 17.24
C VAL A 99 1.52 -15.42 18.61
N PHE A 100 0.89 -15.94 19.66
CA PHE A 100 1.29 -15.73 21.04
C PHE A 100 1.74 -17.05 21.66
N LEU A 101 2.95 -17.07 22.21
CA LEU A 101 3.53 -18.25 22.85
C LEU A 101 3.33 -18.23 24.38
N LYS A 102 3.24 -19.42 24.98
CA LYS A 102 3.16 -19.59 26.45
C LYS A 102 4.46 -19.19 27.15
N SER A 103 5.61 -19.34 26.50
CA SER A 103 6.92 -19.10 27.09
C SER A 103 7.83 -18.23 26.21
N GLY A 104 8.74 -17.50 26.85
CA GLY A 104 9.77 -16.64 26.23
C GLY A 104 9.32 -15.19 25.96
N LYS A 105 10.31 -14.27 25.89
CA LYS A 105 10.10 -12.85 25.54
C LYS A 105 10.80 -12.51 24.22
N PRO A 106 10.14 -11.81 23.28
CA PRO A 106 8.73 -11.43 23.30
C PRO A 106 7.81 -12.65 23.16
N ASN A 107 6.62 -12.60 23.76
CA ASN A 107 5.60 -13.66 23.66
C ASN A 107 4.78 -13.56 22.37
N LYS A 108 4.67 -12.36 21.78
CA LYS A 108 4.12 -12.09 20.44
C LYS A 108 5.22 -12.30 19.38
N LEU A 109 4.87 -13.01 18.32
CA LEU A 109 5.80 -13.56 17.34
C LEU A 109 5.09 -13.71 15.99
N ASN A 110 5.71 -13.32 14.87
CA ASN A 110 5.19 -13.66 13.54
C ASN A 110 5.81 -14.96 13.06
N LEU A 111 5.00 -15.97 12.73
CA LEU A 111 5.49 -17.14 11.99
C LEU A 111 5.46 -16.84 10.49
N TYR A 112 6.28 -17.53 9.71
CA TYR A 112 6.41 -17.28 8.27
C TYR A 112 6.23 -18.57 7.46
N LEU A 113 5.59 -18.43 6.30
CA LEU A 113 5.54 -19.41 5.22
C LEU A 113 6.21 -18.77 4.01
N PHE A 114 7.41 -19.24 3.66
CA PHE A 114 8.09 -18.77 2.45
C PHE A 114 7.69 -19.62 1.25
N VAL A 115 7.23 -18.95 0.21
CA VAL A 115 7.00 -19.53 -1.10
C VAL A 115 8.11 -19.04 -2.02
N HIS A 116 9.00 -19.96 -2.36
CA HIS A 116 10.15 -19.69 -3.20
C HIS A 116 9.73 -19.65 -4.68
N PRO A 117 10.14 -18.65 -5.47
CA PRO A 117 9.73 -18.53 -6.87
C PRO A 117 10.13 -19.76 -7.71
N GLU A 118 11.29 -20.37 -7.42
CA GLU A 118 11.72 -21.61 -8.09
C GLU A 118 10.78 -22.82 -7.86
N ASN A 119 9.92 -22.75 -6.85
CA ASN A 119 8.93 -23.79 -6.54
C ASN A 119 7.54 -23.47 -7.13
N ILE A 120 7.34 -22.30 -7.72
CA ILE A 120 6.07 -21.91 -8.32
C ILE A 120 6.01 -22.43 -9.76
N GLN A 121 5.01 -23.25 -10.06
CA GLN A 121 4.76 -23.75 -11.40
C GLN A 121 3.98 -22.72 -12.25
N SER A 122 2.98 -22.09 -11.65
CA SER A 122 2.17 -21.07 -12.33
C SER A 122 1.49 -20.15 -11.32
N VAL A 123 1.28 -18.90 -11.74
CA VAL A 123 0.44 -17.93 -11.05
C VAL A 123 -0.70 -17.55 -11.96
N GLU A 124 -1.95 -17.68 -11.50
CA GLU A 124 -3.13 -17.17 -12.21
C GLU A 124 -3.58 -15.86 -11.57
N TYR A 125 -3.88 -14.85 -12.39
CA TYR A 125 -4.43 -13.56 -11.97
C TYR A 125 -5.89 -13.46 -12.41
N ASN A 126 -6.77 -13.01 -11.51
CA ASN A 126 -8.16 -12.71 -11.85
C ASN A 126 -8.72 -11.62 -10.92
N ASP A 127 -9.29 -10.57 -11.51
CA ASP A 127 -9.82 -9.36 -10.84
C ASP A 127 -11.35 -9.36 -10.68
N ASN A 128 -12.02 -10.43 -11.11
CA ASN A 128 -13.48 -10.56 -11.09
C ASN A 128 -13.98 -11.63 -10.12
N THR A 129 -13.07 -12.29 -9.41
CA THR A 129 -13.40 -13.42 -8.52
C THR A 129 -13.14 -13.04 -7.07
N GLY A 130 -14.22 -12.95 -6.30
CA GLY A 130 -14.15 -12.79 -4.84
C GLY A 130 -13.95 -14.13 -4.12
N PRO A 131 -13.55 -14.11 -2.85
CA PRO A 131 -13.41 -15.32 -2.03
C PRO A 131 -14.75 -16.04 -1.86
N SER A 132 -14.73 -17.38 -1.80
CA SER A 132 -15.95 -18.20 -1.68
C SER A 132 -16.57 -18.18 -0.27
N ILE A 133 -16.20 -17.22 0.57
CA ILE A 133 -16.53 -17.16 1.99
C ILE A 133 -17.91 -16.51 2.19
N PRO A 134 -18.86 -17.18 2.88
CA PRO A 134 -20.20 -16.62 3.13
C PRO A 134 -20.20 -15.24 3.79
N ALA A 135 -19.23 -14.97 4.67
CA ALA A 135 -19.10 -13.68 5.34
C ALA A 135 -18.71 -12.54 4.37
N MET A 136 -17.99 -12.84 3.30
CA MET A 136 -17.49 -11.86 2.33
C MET A 136 -18.31 -11.78 1.04
N GLN A 137 -19.27 -12.69 0.82
CA GLN A 137 -20.22 -12.63 -0.30
C GLN A 137 -21.06 -11.35 -0.36
N ARG A 138 -21.12 -10.57 0.73
CA ARG A 138 -21.80 -9.27 0.75
C ARG A 138 -21.01 -8.15 0.07
N VAL A 139 -19.70 -8.33 -0.11
CA VAL A 139 -18.84 -7.38 -0.81
C VAL A 139 -18.94 -7.69 -2.31
N PRO A 140 -19.06 -6.69 -3.20
CA PRO A 140 -19.07 -6.92 -4.64
C PRO A 140 -17.84 -7.74 -5.07
N SER A 141 -18.04 -8.76 -5.90
CA SER A 141 -16.95 -9.64 -6.36
C SER A 141 -15.81 -8.88 -7.06
N ASN A 142 -16.11 -7.73 -7.65
CA ASN A 142 -15.16 -6.88 -8.37
C ASN A 142 -14.27 -6.04 -7.44
N SER A 143 -14.31 -6.27 -6.12
CA SER A 143 -13.48 -5.57 -5.15
C SER A 143 -12.21 -6.34 -4.78
N PHE A 144 -11.97 -7.52 -5.36
CA PHE A 144 -10.84 -8.37 -5.03
C PHE A 144 -9.98 -8.70 -6.26
N ILE A 145 -8.68 -8.77 -6.03
CA ILE A 145 -7.72 -9.41 -6.93
C ILE A 145 -7.42 -10.78 -6.34
N SER A 146 -7.56 -11.82 -7.15
CA SER A 146 -7.18 -13.18 -6.81
C SER A 146 -5.87 -13.56 -7.49
N LEU A 147 -4.96 -14.12 -6.70
CA LEU A 147 -3.68 -14.66 -7.13
C LEU A 147 -3.66 -16.14 -6.74
N ARG A 148 -3.80 -17.03 -7.72
CA ARG A 148 -3.76 -18.48 -7.47
C ARG A 148 -2.37 -19.02 -7.77
N PHE A 149 -1.77 -19.63 -6.76
CA PHE A 149 -0.47 -20.26 -6.84
C PHE A 149 -0.64 -21.75 -7.04
N SER A 150 0.08 -22.31 -8.00
CA SER A 150 0.31 -23.75 -8.12
C SER A 150 1.81 -24.01 -8.04
N MET A 151 2.23 -24.93 -7.18
CA MET A 151 3.63 -25.10 -6.80
C MET A 151 4.11 -26.55 -6.97
N THR A 152 5.35 -26.73 -7.40
CA THR A 152 6.01 -28.04 -7.45
C THR A 152 6.42 -28.55 -6.07
N GLN A 153 6.66 -27.63 -5.12
CA GLN A 153 6.96 -27.96 -3.73
C GLN A 153 6.12 -27.08 -2.79
N PRO A 154 5.67 -27.62 -1.63
CA PRO A 154 4.94 -26.83 -0.64
C PRO A 154 5.78 -25.69 -0.04
N ALA A 155 5.10 -24.73 0.59
CA ALA A 155 5.74 -23.60 1.25
C ALA A 155 6.60 -24.02 2.46
N SER A 156 7.71 -23.32 2.67
CA SER A 156 8.61 -23.54 3.81
C SER A 156 8.06 -22.90 5.07
N PHE A 157 7.60 -23.70 6.03
CA PHE A 157 7.15 -23.19 7.34
C PHE A 157 8.34 -22.91 8.27
N VAL A 158 8.57 -21.64 8.56
CA VAL A 158 9.70 -21.16 9.35
C VAL A 158 9.23 -20.74 10.75
N VAL A 159 9.92 -21.29 11.75
CA VAL A 159 9.70 -20.99 13.17
C VAL A 159 10.98 -20.49 13.82
N PRO A 160 10.93 -19.89 15.03
CA PRO A 160 12.13 -19.47 15.73
C PRO A 160 13.06 -20.64 16.07
N LYS A 161 14.36 -20.47 15.80
CA LYS A 161 15.37 -21.46 16.15
C LYS A 161 15.54 -21.53 17.68
N ASN A 162 15.78 -22.73 18.21
CA ASN A 162 16.04 -23.00 19.64
C ASN A 162 14.93 -22.57 20.61
N ARG A 163 13.72 -22.29 20.13
CA ARG A 163 12.59 -21.90 20.97
C ARG A 163 11.42 -22.86 20.74
N PRO A 164 10.90 -23.53 21.78
CA PRO A 164 9.78 -24.42 21.60
C PRO A 164 8.53 -23.64 21.19
N LEU A 165 7.89 -24.09 20.10
CA LEU A 165 6.66 -23.51 19.59
C LEU A 165 5.46 -24.04 20.40
N VAL A 166 5.22 -23.44 21.56
CA VAL A 166 4.05 -23.74 22.40
C VAL A 166 3.07 -22.57 22.34
N PRO A 167 2.10 -22.57 21.40
CA PRO A 167 1.15 -21.48 21.28
C PRO A 167 0.21 -21.41 22.50
N LYS A 168 -0.24 -20.20 22.84
CA LYS A 168 -1.42 -19.99 23.69
C LYS A 168 -2.67 -20.49 22.95
N ALA A 169 -3.72 -20.83 23.69
CA ALA A 169 -4.96 -21.40 23.13
C ALA A 169 -5.53 -20.59 21.96
N ARG A 170 -5.46 -19.25 22.03
CA ARG A 170 -5.93 -18.36 20.96
C ARG A 170 -5.15 -18.42 19.65
N SER A 171 -3.89 -18.87 19.68
CA SER A 171 -3.02 -18.93 18.50
C SER A 171 -2.85 -20.35 17.97
N GLU A 172 -3.43 -21.34 18.66
CA GLU A 172 -3.35 -22.76 18.28
C GLU A 172 -3.99 -22.97 16.90
N GLY A 173 -5.20 -22.45 16.68
CA GLY A 173 -5.88 -22.54 15.38
C GLY A 173 -5.10 -21.90 14.23
N LEU A 174 -4.44 -20.75 14.45
CA LEU A 174 -3.62 -20.10 13.43
C LEU A 174 -2.35 -20.91 13.14
N VAL A 175 -1.68 -21.44 14.16
CA VAL A 175 -0.50 -22.31 13.97
C VAL A 175 -0.87 -23.57 13.18
N ASP A 176 -2.00 -24.20 13.50
CA ASP A 176 -2.45 -25.39 12.79
C ASP A 176 -2.89 -25.07 11.35
N THR A 177 -3.50 -23.91 11.15
CA THR A 177 -3.81 -23.38 9.81
C THR A 177 -2.54 -23.17 8.99
N MET A 178 -1.50 -22.55 9.56
CA MET A 178 -0.23 -22.34 8.85
C MET A 178 0.47 -23.66 8.52
N LYS A 179 0.40 -24.66 9.40
CA LYS A 179 0.90 -26.01 9.10
C LYS A 179 0.10 -26.68 7.98
N ALA A 180 -1.23 -26.57 8.01
CA ALA A 180 -2.08 -27.11 6.96
C ALA A 180 -1.75 -26.46 5.60
N LEU A 181 -1.63 -25.14 5.58
CA LEU A 181 -1.27 -24.39 4.37
C LEU A 181 0.14 -24.71 3.88
N ALA A 182 1.10 -24.92 4.79
CA ALA A 182 2.45 -25.38 4.43
C ALA A 182 2.50 -26.78 3.81
N SER A 183 1.42 -27.55 3.91
CA SER A 183 1.34 -28.90 3.33
C SER A 183 0.69 -28.95 1.94
N VAL A 184 0.06 -27.85 1.49
CA VAL A 184 -0.59 -27.80 0.18
C VAL A 184 0.32 -27.21 -0.90
N GLN A 185 0.03 -27.57 -2.14
CA GLN A 185 0.72 -27.09 -3.34
C GLN A 185 -0.07 -26.03 -4.10
N ASP A 186 -1.38 -25.98 -3.85
CA ASP A 186 -2.29 -25.05 -4.50
C ASP A 186 -3.04 -24.22 -3.44
N PHE A 187 -2.99 -22.91 -3.59
CA PHE A 187 -3.80 -21.99 -2.79
C PHE A 187 -4.05 -20.69 -3.55
N THR A 188 -5.09 -19.96 -3.15
CA THR A 188 -5.47 -18.67 -3.72
C THR A 188 -5.40 -17.60 -2.65
N ILE A 189 -4.77 -16.46 -2.97
CA ILE A 189 -4.78 -15.27 -2.13
C ILE A 189 -5.72 -14.24 -2.76
N TYR A 190 -6.68 -13.75 -1.98
CA TYR A 190 -7.54 -12.64 -2.35
C TYR A 190 -7.08 -11.37 -1.64
N LEU A 191 -6.74 -10.36 -2.45
CA LEU A 191 -6.31 -9.03 -2.01
C LEU A 191 -7.43 -8.03 -2.26
N ASN A 192 -7.68 -7.13 -1.31
CA ASN A 192 -8.66 -6.07 -1.49
C ASN A 192 -8.13 -5.03 -2.49
N MET A 193 -8.79 -4.92 -3.65
CA MET A 193 -8.40 -4.03 -4.73
C MET A 193 -8.40 -2.56 -4.28
N LEU A 194 -9.33 -2.18 -3.39
CA LEU A 194 -9.45 -0.80 -2.90
C LEU A 194 -8.25 -0.36 -2.06
N GLN A 195 -7.50 -1.31 -1.48
CA GLN A 195 -6.29 -1.02 -0.69
C GLN A 195 -5.01 -0.95 -1.54
N LEU A 196 -5.11 -1.21 -2.85
CA LEU A 196 -4.00 -1.21 -3.80
C LEU A 196 -4.07 0.00 -4.72
N VAL A 197 -2.92 0.63 -4.97
CA VAL A 197 -2.81 1.71 -5.96
C VAL A 197 -2.95 1.14 -7.38
N PRO A 198 -3.51 1.89 -8.35
CA PRO A 198 -3.73 1.38 -9.72
C PRO A 198 -2.50 0.76 -10.38
N GLU A 199 -1.33 1.40 -10.18
CA GLU A 199 -0.04 0.90 -10.69
C GLU A 199 0.28 -0.52 -10.19
N THR A 200 0.13 -0.76 -8.89
CA THR A 200 0.31 -2.10 -8.31
C THR A 200 -0.69 -3.10 -8.88
N ARG A 201 -1.95 -2.69 -9.13
CA ARG A 201 -2.95 -3.60 -9.72
C ARG A 201 -2.54 -4.02 -11.12
N TYR A 202 -2.04 -3.08 -11.92
CA TYR A 202 -1.48 -3.35 -13.25
C TYR A 202 -0.27 -4.29 -13.15
N GLN A 203 0.69 -4.00 -12.28
CA GLN A 203 1.87 -4.86 -12.08
C GLN A 203 1.49 -6.28 -11.60
N LEU A 204 0.52 -6.42 -10.69
CA LEU A 204 -0.01 -7.73 -10.28
C LEU A 204 -0.62 -8.50 -11.46
N SER A 205 -1.24 -7.80 -12.42
CA SER A 205 -1.79 -8.44 -13.61
C SER A 205 -0.71 -8.98 -14.56
N LEU A 206 0.53 -8.49 -14.45
CA LEU A 206 1.68 -8.98 -15.22
C LEU A 206 2.34 -10.21 -14.59
N LEU A 207 2.05 -10.55 -13.33
CA LEU A 207 2.69 -11.69 -12.64
C LEU A 207 2.63 -13.01 -13.41
N PRO A 208 1.49 -13.44 -13.99
CA PRO A 208 1.44 -14.68 -14.77
C PRO A 208 2.50 -14.71 -15.89
N SER A 209 2.63 -13.61 -16.65
CA SER A 209 3.64 -13.50 -17.71
C SER A 209 5.07 -13.55 -17.16
N VAL A 210 5.34 -12.82 -16.06
CA VAL A 210 6.68 -12.79 -15.45
C VAL A 210 7.14 -14.20 -15.07
N PHE A 211 6.25 -15.04 -14.52
CA PHE A 211 6.56 -16.44 -14.19
C PHE A 211 6.65 -17.38 -15.39
N LEU A 212 6.01 -17.03 -16.51
CA LEU A 212 6.08 -17.82 -17.74
C LEU A 212 7.39 -17.58 -18.50
N PHE A 213 7.92 -16.36 -18.45
CA PHE A 213 9.06 -15.95 -19.27
C PHE A 213 10.39 -15.81 -18.53
N ASN A 214 10.37 -15.65 -17.20
CA ASN A 214 11.58 -15.46 -16.41
C ASN A 214 11.84 -16.63 -15.45
N ASP A 215 13.10 -17.03 -15.35
CA ASP A 215 13.58 -17.99 -14.34
C ASP A 215 13.86 -17.24 -13.02
N LEU A 216 12.80 -16.72 -12.38
CA LEU A 216 12.89 -15.96 -11.13
C LEU A 216 13.56 -16.78 -10.02
N LYS A 217 14.46 -16.13 -9.28
CA LYS A 217 15.19 -16.71 -8.15
C LYS A 217 14.79 -16.06 -6.84
N THR A 218 14.89 -16.83 -5.75
CA THR A 218 14.70 -16.30 -4.41
C THR A 218 15.60 -15.08 -4.13
N ASP A 219 15.02 -13.94 -3.72
CA ASP A 219 15.81 -12.83 -3.16
C ASP A 219 16.29 -13.17 -1.74
N GLU A 220 17.56 -13.55 -1.64
CA GLU A 220 18.24 -13.93 -0.40
C GLU A 220 18.20 -12.84 0.68
N ARG A 221 18.07 -11.55 0.30
CA ARG A 221 18.02 -10.45 1.28
C ARG A 221 16.77 -10.54 2.15
N TRP A 222 15.66 -10.93 1.52
CA TRP A 222 14.34 -11.06 2.13
C TRP A 222 14.11 -12.47 2.67
N ALA A 223 14.61 -13.50 1.98
CA ALA A 223 14.54 -14.89 2.42
C ALA A 223 15.58 -15.25 3.49
N ALA A 224 16.42 -14.31 3.94
CA ALA A 224 17.44 -14.52 4.96
C ALA A 224 16.84 -14.93 6.33
N ILE A 225 16.58 -16.23 6.49
CA ILE A 225 16.01 -16.85 7.71
C ILE A 225 16.82 -16.48 8.96
N GLN A 226 18.14 -16.26 8.83
CA GLN A 226 19.03 -15.87 9.92
C GLN A 226 18.69 -14.48 10.53
N ARG A 227 18.06 -13.59 9.75
CA ARG A 227 17.67 -12.24 10.19
C ARG A 227 16.33 -12.22 10.92
N LEU A 228 15.54 -13.29 10.80
CA LEU A 228 14.25 -13.40 11.45
C LEU A 228 14.40 -13.44 12.97
N TYR A 229 13.31 -13.10 13.66
CA TYR A 229 13.20 -13.18 15.11
C TYR A 229 14.25 -12.36 15.87
N HIS A 230 14.46 -11.11 15.43
CA HIS A 230 15.45 -10.20 16.01
C HIS A 230 16.88 -10.75 15.93
N GLY A 231 17.20 -11.48 14.85
CA GLY A 231 18.52 -12.07 14.62
C GLY A 231 18.77 -13.40 15.35
N ALA A 232 17.78 -13.95 16.06
CA ALA A 232 17.89 -15.30 16.61
C ALA A 232 17.92 -16.38 15.51
N GLY A 233 17.42 -16.03 14.32
CA GLY A 233 17.32 -16.91 13.17
C GLY A 233 16.12 -17.85 13.26
N GLY A 234 15.61 -18.25 12.10
CA GLY A 234 14.58 -19.26 11.98
C GLY A 234 15.11 -20.66 11.69
N GLN A 235 14.19 -21.62 11.74
CA GLN A 235 14.38 -23.00 11.33
C GLN A 235 13.14 -23.43 10.52
N VAL A 236 13.38 -24.07 9.38
CA VAL A 236 12.31 -24.69 8.57
C VAL A 236 11.88 -25.99 9.25
N ILE A 237 10.57 -26.18 9.40
CA ILE A 237 9.98 -27.44 9.89
C ILE A 237 9.56 -28.27 8.68
N ASN A 238 10.13 -29.47 8.53
CA ASN A 238 9.63 -30.45 7.58
C ASN A 238 8.37 -31.13 8.15
N LEU A 239 7.21 -30.79 7.61
CA LEU A 239 5.94 -31.38 8.05
C LEU A 239 5.73 -32.81 7.53
N GLY A 240 6.44 -33.20 6.46
CA GLY A 240 6.34 -34.53 5.85
C GLY A 240 6.87 -35.67 6.72
N ASP A 241 7.84 -35.40 7.60
CA ASP A 241 8.50 -36.45 8.38
C ASP A 241 7.66 -36.95 9.58
N VAL A 242 6.66 -36.18 10.00
CA VAL A 242 5.84 -36.52 11.18
C VAL A 242 4.83 -37.62 10.87
N ALA A 243 4.39 -37.76 9.62
CA ALA A 243 3.46 -38.82 9.20
C ALA A 243 4.14 -40.21 9.10
N ALA A 244 5.47 -40.27 9.12
CA ALA A 244 6.25 -41.51 9.04
C ALA A 244 6.87 -41.94 10.38
N ALA A 245 6.38 -41.42 11.51
CA ALA A 245 6.78 -41.95 12.82
C ALA A 245 6.26 -43.39 12.97
N PRO A 246 7.15 -44.39 13.22
CA PRO A 246 6.75 -45.77 13.42
C PRO A 246 5.86 -45.86 14.66
N SER A 247 4.74 -46.57 14.53
CA SER A 247 3.90 -47.01 15.63
C SER A 247 4.77 -47.46 16.83
N PRO A 248 4.40 -47.12 18.08
CA PRO A 248 5.12 -47.57 19.27
C PRO A 248 4.95 -49.08 19.42
N GLY A 249 5.75 -49.84 18.68
CA GLY A 249 5.96 -51.26 18.88
C GLY A 249 6.73 -51.47 20.19
N PRO A 250 6.36 -52.47 21.00
CA PRO A 250 6.94 -52.65 22.31
C PRO A 250 8.39 -53.11 22.17
N SER A 251 9.26 -52.45 22.94
CA SER A 251 10.47 -53.01 23.55
C SER A 251 11.15 -54.14 22.76
N ASN A 252 12.24 -53.83 22.06
CA ASN A 252 13.36 -54.77 21.97
C ASN A 252 14.70 -54.07 21.85
N ASN A 253 15.53 -54.35 22.84
CA ASN A 253 16.90 -53.90 23.02
C ASN A 253 17.81 -54.44 21.91
N THR A 254 18.52 -53.55 21.22
CA THR A 254 19.82 -53.84 20.60
C THR A 254 20.59 -52.53 20.53
N SER A 255 21.33 -52.19 21.59
CA SER A 255 22.78 -52.40 21.70
C SER A 255 23.56 -51.71 20.58
N ILE A 256 23.83 -50.41 20.78
CA ILE A 256 25.00 -49.73 20.24
C ILE A 256 25.89 -49.42 21.45
N LYS A 257 27.10 -49.97 21.42
CA LYS A 257 28.17 -49.75 22.39
C LYS A 257 28.57 -48.28 22.37
N GLU A 258 28.26 -47.57 23.46
CA GLU A 258 28.90 -46.32 23.83
C GLU A 258 29.90 -46.65 24.94
N THR A 259 31.19 -46.49 24.63
CA THR A 259 32.30 -46.60 25.58
C THR A 259 32.23 -45.44 26.56
N VAL A 260 31.82 -45.74 27.79
CA VAL A 260 31.93 -44.89 28.97
C VAL A 260 33.38 -44.94 29.47
N GLU A 261 34.11 -43.83 29.38
CA GLU A 261 35.18 -43.54 30.34
C GLU A 261 34.57 -42.72 31.48
N GLU A 262 34.44 -43.40 32.61
CA GLU A 262 33.94 -42.92 33.88
C GLU A 262 35.09 -42.19 34.61
N SER A 263 35.06 -40.86 34.62
CA SER A 263 35.94 -40.06 35.49
C SER A 263 35.12 -39.39 36.59
N SER A 264 35.41 -39.80 37.82
CA SER A 264 34.81 -39.39 39.09
C SER A 264 34.70 -37.86 39.29
N PRO A 265 33.69 -37.39 40.06
CA PRO A 265 33.58 -35.98 40.42
C PRO A 265 34.67 -35.56 41.43
N PRO A 266 35.25 -34.35 41.32
CA PRO A 266 36.22 -33.87 42.29
C PRO A 266 35.55 -33.51 43.64
N PRO A 267 36.30 -33.56 44.76
CA PRO A 267 35.78 -33.32 46.09
C PRO A 267 35.50 -31.82 46.32
N TYR A 268 34.42 -31.54 47.02
CA TYR A 268 33.99 -30.22 47.44
C TYR A 268 35.01 -29.63 48.43
N VAL A 269 35.68 -28.53 48.03
CA VAL A 269 36.56 -27.74 48.91
C VAL A 269 35.79 -26.53 49.43
N GLU A 270 35.47 -26.58 50.71
CA GLU A 270 34.93 -25.48 51.50
C GLU A 270 35.99 -24.36 51.62
N LYS A 271 35.72 -23.19 51.02
CA LYS A 271 36.56 -21.99 51.16
C LYS A 271 35.88 -20.99 52.10
N GLY A 272 36.51 -20.79 53.26
CA GLY A 272 36.22 -19.73 54.21
C GLY A 272 36.60 -18.31 53.72
N PRO A 273 36.42 -17.29 54.58
CA PRO A 273 36.18 -15.91 54.16
C PRO A 273 37.48 -15.11 53.99
N LEU A 274 37.62 -14.40 52.86
CA LEU A 274 38.64 -13.37 52.64
C LEU A 274 37.94 -12.16 52.02
N GLN A 275 37.74 -11.10 52.80
CA GLN A 275 38.63 -9.93 52.89
C GLN A 275 38.66 -9.09 51.61
N SER A 276 38.00 -7.93 51.72
CA SER A 276 38.04 -6.80 50.80
C SER A 276 39.47 -6.26 50.62
N PRO A 277 39.77 -5.70 49.44
CA PRO A 277 40.72 -4.60 49.38
C PRO A 277 40.15 -3.33 48.72
N ALA A 278 40.64 -2.24 49.29
CA ALA A 278 40.43 -0.84 49.02
C ALA A 278 40.61 -0.39 47.56
N GLN A 279 39.76 0.59 47.21
CA GLN A 279 40.03 1.85 46.49
C GLN A 279 41.28 1.96 45.62
N LEU A 280 41.07 2.23 44.32
CA LEU A 280 41.97 3.01 43.48
C LEU A 280 41.18 3.88 42.48
N TYR A 281 41.30 5.20 42.67
CA TYR A 281 41.38 6.28 41.69
C TYR A 281 40.74 6.12 40.30
N THR A 282 39.68 6.89 40.05
CA THR A 282 39.22 7.30 38.72
C THR A 282 39.90 8.61 38.30
N PRO A 283 40.63 8.69 37.16
CA PRO A 283 41.00 9.96 36.57
C PRO A 283 39.87 10.51 35.69
N SER A 284 39.56 11.79 35.86
CA SER A 284 38.73 12.60 34.98
C SER A 284 39.20 12.49 33.52
N GLY A 285 38.32 11.99 32.65
CA GLY A 285 38.49 11.92 31.20
C GLY A 285 37.51 12.85 30.49
N VAL A 286 38.08 13.84 29.82
CA VAL A 286 37.47 14.95 29.08
C VAL A 286 36.49 14.46 27.99
N TYR A 287 35.33 15.11 27.89
CA TYR A 287 34.38 14.99 26.78
C TYR A 287 35.07 15.30 25.45
N SER A 288 35.24 14.29 24.62
CA SER A 288 35.67 14.43 23.22
C SER A 288 34.47 14.84 22.37
N GLN A 289 34.55 16.05 21.82
CA GLN A 289 33.61 16.59 20.84
C GLN A 289 33.78 15.84 19.52
N SER A 290 32.69 15.29 19.00
CA SER A 290 32.59 14.81 17.62
C SER A 290 32.51 15.99 16.64
N PRO A 291 33.09 15.87 15.43
CA PRO A 291 33.12 16.95 14.45
C PRO A 291 31.80 17.05 13.66
N PRO A 292 31.39 18.26 13.23
CA PRO A 292 30.23 18.41 12.34
C PRO A 292 30.63 18.06 10.90
N PHE A 293 29.93 17.08 10.33
CA PHE A 293 29.96 16.79 8.90
C PHE A 293 29.36 17.98 8.13
N GLN A 294 30.20 18.61 7.31
CA GLN A 294 29.78 19.53 6.26
C GLN A 294 29.20 18.71 5.10
N SER A 295 28.00 19.07 4.63
CA SER A 295 27.49 18.65 3.32
C SER A 295 27.38 19.84 2.37
N PRO A 296 27.56 19.64 1.05
CA PRO A 296 27.78 20.72 0.11
C PRO A 296 26.48 21.40 -0.33
N LEU A 297 26.61 22.71 -0.52
CA LEU A 297 25.72 23.58 -1.29
C LEU A 297 25.58 23.08 -2.73
N THR A 298 24.34 22.95 -3.23
CA THR A 298 23.87 23.56 -4.51
C THR A 298 22.44 23.14 -4.82
N GLN A 299 21.52 24.11 -4.86
CA GLN A 299 20.60 24.44 -5.97
C GLN A 299 19.37 25.20 -5.43
N ALA A 300 19.22 26.42 -5.93
CA ALA A 300 18.14 27.34 -5.56
C ALA A 300 16.82 26.92 -6.22
N PRO A 301 15.69 26.88 -5.48
CA PRO A 301 14.38 26.77 -6.08
C PRO A 301 13.85 28.16 -6.43
N SER A 302 13.48 28.31 -7.70
CA SER A 302 12.79 29.44 -8.31
C SER A 302 11.56 29.87 -7.50
N ASP A 303 11.52 31.15 -7.12
CA ASP A 303 10.37 31.86 -6.55
C ASP A 303 9.19 31.92 -7.55
N ARG A 304 8.42 30.83 -7.69
CA ARG A 304 7.06 30.89 -8.22
C ARG A 304 6.10 31.25 -7.10
N LYS A 305 5.74 32.52 -7.10
CA LYS A 305 4.76 33.21 -6.25
C LYS A 305 3.39 32.50 -6.31
N ARG A 306 3.21 31.45 -5.51
CA ARG A 306 1.93 30.74 -5.34
C ARG A 306 0.96 31.68 -4.62
N ARG A 307 -0.05 32.18 -5.35
CA ARG A 307 -1.19 32.89 -4.76
C ARG A 307 -1.81 32.00 -3.67
N ARG A 308 -1.69 32.44 -2.41
CA ARG A 308 -2.50 31.90 -1.31
C ARG A 308 -3.94 32.34 -1.54
N THR A 309 -4.76 31.47 -2.10
CA THR A 309 -6.20 31.51 -1.90
C THR A 309 -6.43 30.95 -0.49
N SER A 310 -6.53 31.86 0.48
CA SER A 310 -7.06 31.55 1.80
C SER A 310 -8.56 31.32 1.67
N GLU A 311 -8.95 30.15 1.18
CA GLU A 311 -10.33 29.69 1.32
C GLU A 311 -10.58 29.38 2.78
N HIS A 312 -11.58 30.07 3.32
CA HIS A 312 -12.18 29.82 4.61
C HIS A 312 -12.59 28.35 4.71
N LEU A 313 -11.77 27.52 5.37
CA LEU A 313 -12.18 26.22 5.86
C LEU A 313 -13.35 26.45 6.81
N SER A 314 -14.56 26.30 6.28
CA SER A 314 -15.77 26.24 7.08
C SER A 314 -15.59 25.15 8.13
N PRO A 315 -16.04 25.37 9.38
CA PRO A 315 -15.86 24.40 10.46
C PRO A 315 -16.50 23.08 10.04
N SER A 316 -15.66 22.13 9.65
CA SER A 316 -16.08 20.84 9.14
C SER A 316 -16.93 20.15 10.20
N THR A 317 -18.08 19.61 9.78
CA THR A 317 -18.95 18.80 10.63
C THR A 317 -18.22 17.62 11.28
N THR A 318 -17.07 17.21 10.72
CA THR A 318 -16.18 16.18 11.28
C THR A 318 -15.66 16.52 12.68
N ASP A 319 -15.37 17.79 12.99
CA ASP A 319 -14.84 18.19 14.30
C ASP A 319 -15.85 17.96 15.44
N LYS A 320 -17.15 18.11 15.16
CA LYS A 320 -18.21 17.89 16.16
C LYS A 320 -18.33 16.41 16.53
N HIS A 321 -18.20 15.50 15.57
CA HIS A 321 -18.27 14.06 15.83
C HIS A 321 -17.06 13.57 16.64
N ILE A 322 -15.87 14.10 16.34
CA ILE A 322 -14.65 13.79 17.09
C ILE A 322 -14.78 14.24 18.55
N LEU A 323 -15.24 15.48 18.78
CA LEU A 323 -15.46 16.01 20.14
C LEU A 323 -16.50 15.20 20.93
N LEU A 324 -17.59 14.76 20.29
CA LEU A 324 -18.59 13.90 20.93
C LEU A 324 -18.03 12.52 21.30
N ALA A 325 -17.20 11.93 20.43
CA ALA A 325 -16.53 10.65 20.72
C ALA A 325 -15.58 10.78 21.92
N PHE A 326 -14.76 11.83 21.98
CA PHE A 326 -13.90 12.10 23.14
C PHE A 326 -14.70 12.28 24.43
N GLY A 327 -15.82 13.01 24.38
CA GLY A 327 -16.70 13.17 25.54
C GLY A 327 -17.25 11.84 26.07
N GLN A 328 -17.58 10.89 25.20
CA GLN A 328 -18.04 9.56 25.61
C GLN A 328 -16.91 8.72 26.24
N VAL A 329 -15.69 8.79 25.71
CA VAL A 329 -14.52 8.09 26.27
C VAL A 329 -14.21 8.59 27.66
N VAL A 330 -14.16 9.91 27.86
CA VAL A 330 -13.92 10.53 29.18
C VAL A 330 -14.97 10.08 30.20
N LYS A 331 -16.25 10.07 29.80
CA LYS A 331 -17.34 9.61 30.68
C LYS A 331 -17.18 8.15 31.10
N ARG A 332 -16.84 7.25 30.16
CA ARG A 332 -16.58 5.84 30.48
C ARG A 332 -15.36 5.66 31.39
N ASN A 333 -14.33 6.48 31.21
CA ASN A 333 -13.13 6.41 32.02
C ASN A 333 -13.41 6.78 33.49
N ALA A 334 -14.20 7.83 33.73
CA ALA A 334 -14.64 8.21 35.07
C ALA A 334 -15.48 7.11 35.75
N GLU A 335 -16.34 6.41 34.99
CA GLU A 335 -17.14 5.29 35.52
C GLU A 335 -16.25 4.08 35.90
N LEU A 336 -15.21 3.81 35.11
CA LEU A 336 -14.23 2.76 35.40
C LEU A 336 -13.41 3.08 36.66
N GLU A 337 -12.97 4.33 36.84
CA GLU A 337 -12.27 4.77 38.05
C GLU A 337 -13.09 4.51 39.32
N ILE A 338 -14.38 4.86 39.32
CA ILE A 338 -15.29 4.61 40.45
C ILE A 338 -15.42 3.10 40.74
N ARG A 339 -15.48 2.27 39.70
CA ARG A 339 -15.56 0.81 39.86
C ARG A 339 -14.27 0.23 40.43
N LEU A 340 -13.11 0.76 40.03
CA LEU A 340 -11.80 0.38 40.56
C LEU A 340 -11.69 0.72 42.05
N GLU A 341 -12.08 1.93 42.44
CA GLU A 341 -12.06 2.36 43.85
C GLU A 341 -12.96 1.47 44.72
N ARG A 342 -14.13 1.07 44.20
CA ARG A 342 -15.02 0.12 44.88
C ARG A 342 -14.41 -1.28 45.02
N LEU A 343 -13.71 -1.76 43.98
CA LEU A 343 -13.03 -3.06 43.99
C LEU A 343 -11.86 -3.07 44.97
N GLU A 344 -11.06 -2.02 44.98
CA GLU A 344 -9.95 -1.84 45.93
C GLU A 344 -10.47 -1.88 47.37
N LYS A 345 -11.57 -1.18 47.65
CA LYS A 345 -12.22 -1.23 48.98
C LYS A 345 -12.67 -2.64 49.36
N MET A 346 -13.27 -3.40 48.43
CA MET A 346 -13.67 -4.79 48.68
C MET A 346 -12.47 -5.70 48.96
N VAL A 347 -11.36 -5.52 48.25
CA VAL A 347 -10.11 -6.27 48.47
C VAL A 347 -9.55 -5.94 49.86
N GLN A 348 -9.49 -4.67 50.23
CA GLN A 348 -9.01 -4.21 51.54
C GLN A 348 -9.85 -4.78 52.69
N GLU A 349 -11.19 -4.79 52.55
CA GLU A 349 -12.12 -5.34 53.54
C GLU A 349 -11.98 -6.88 53.67
N SER A 350 -11.68 -7.57 52.57
CA SER A 350 -11.46 -9.02 52.58
C SER A 350 -10.13 -9.42 53.22
N ALA A 351 -9.07 -8.62 53.03
CA ALA A 351 -7.76 -8.86 53.64
C ALA A 351 -7.79 -8.78 55.18
N ALA A 352 -8.77 -8.07 55.76
CA ALA A 352 -8.97 -7.97 57.20
C ALA A 352 -9.71 -9.18 57.82
N ARG A 353 -10.34 -10.04 57.01
CA ARG A 353 -11.15 -11.17 57.49
C ARG A 353 -10.47 -12.50 57.17
N THR A 354 -9.96 -13.11 58.23
CA THR A 354 -9.45 -14.49 58.36
C THR A 354 -8.14 -14.81 57.63
N PRO A 355 -7.15 -15.44 58.32
CA PRO A 355 -5.97 -16.01 57.69
C PRO A 355 -6.40 -17.01 56.62
N CYS A 356 -5.94 -16.79 55.39
CA CYS A 356 -6.20 -17.66 54.25
C CYS A 356 -5.84 -19.12 54.61
N ARG A 357 -6.77 -20.05 54.37
CA ARG A 357 -6.59 -21.48 54.67
C ARG A 357 -5.61 -22.17 53.70
N TYR A 358 -5.36 -21.57 52.54
CA TYR A 358 -4.46 -22.09 51.54
C TYR A 358 -3.01 -21.96 52.01
N ASN A 359 -2.20 -22.99 51.80
CA ASN A 359 -0.74 -22.90 52.01
C ASN A 359 -0.12 -22.00 50.93
N SER A 360 1.14 -21.57 51.11
CA SER A 360 1.74 -20.59 50.19
C SER A 360 1.85 -21.11 48.76
N GLU A 361 2.08 -22.41 48.57
CA GLU A 361 2.20 -23.02 47.23
C GLU A 361 0.87 -23.02 46.46
N GLU A 362 -0.24 -23.40 47.10
CA GLU A 362 -1.56 -23.37 46.46
C GLU A 362 -2.00 -21.94 46.16
N MET A 363 -1.65 -20.99 47.04
CA MET A 363 -1.88 -19.56 46.81
C MET A 363 -1.08 -19.02 45.62
N GLU A 364 0.20 -19.36 45.50
CA GLU A 364 1.02 -18.98 44.34
C GLU A 364 0.48 -19.54 43.03
N HIS A 365 0.02 -20.80 43.03
CA HIS A 365 -0.60 -21.41 41.84
C HIS A 365 -1.91 -20.71 41.45
N ILE A 366 -2.77 -20.38 42.42
CA ILE A 366 -4.01 -19.65 42.16
C ILE A 366 -3.71 -18.25 41.61
N ILE A 367 -2.75 -17.53 42.19
CA ILE A 367 -2.34 -16.20 41.72
C ILE A 367 -1.84 -16.30 40.28
N GLY A 368 -0.93 -17.23 39.97
CA GLY A 368 -0.43 -17.42 38.61
C GLY A 368 -1.54 -17.72 37.60
N HIS A 369 -2.50 -18.57 37.96
CA HIS A 369 -3.65 -18.87 37.08
C HIS A 369 -4.57 -17.65 36.86
N VAL A 370 -4.75 -16.81 37.88
CA VAL A 370 -5.53 -15.58 37.77
C VAL A 370 -4.81 -14.54 36.91
N ASP A 371 -3.50 -14.37 37.10
CA ASP A 371 -2.67 -13.46 36.30
C ASP A 371 -2.68 -13.88 34.82
N ASP A 372 -2.50 -15.17 34.52
CA ASP A 372 -2.60 -15.71 33.16
C ASP A 372 -3.97 -15.40 32.53
N ARG A 373 -5.05 -15.57 33.30
CA ARG A 373 -6.42 -15.28 32.83
C ARG A 373 -6.64 -13.79 32.60
N ILE A 374 -6.12 -12.93 33.47
CA ILE A 374 -6.20 -11.47 33.31
C ILE A 374 -5.43 -11.04 32.07
N ASP A 375 -4.21 -11.52 31.88
CA ASP A 375 -3.38 -11.21 30.72
C ASP A 375 -4.03 -11.67 29.41
N ASP A 376 -4.64 -12.86 29.39
CA ASP A 376 -5.37 -13.38 28.23
C ASP A 376 -6.60 -12.52 27.91
N GLN A 377 -7.38 -12.11 28.92
CA GLN A 377 -8.52 -11.22 28.74
C GLN A 377 -8.11 -9.81 28.30
N LEU A 378 -7.10 -9.23 28.94
CA LEU A 378 -6.59 -7.89 28.62
C LEU A 378 -6.04 -7.86 27.20
N THR A 379 -5.28 -8.88 26.81
CA THR A 379 -4.77 -8.95 25.44
C THR A 379 -5.90 -9.20 24.43
N GLY A 380 -6.95 -9.94 24.80
CA GLY A 380 -8.14 -10.08 23.97
C GLY A 380 -8.84 -8.74 23.71
N VAL A 381 -9.06 -7.94 24.76
CA VAL A 381 -9.61 -6.58 24.63
C VAL A 381 -8.70 -5.68 23.80
N HIS A 382 -7.38 -5.79 23.97
CA HIS A 382 -6.43 -5.00 23.20
C HIS A 382 -6.51 -5.29 21.70
N ILE A 383 -6.58 -6.57 21.31
CA ILE A 383 -6.74 -6.99 19.91
C ILE A 383 -8.08 -6.50 19.35
N GLU A 384 -9.18 -6.72 20.08
CA GLU A 384 -10.52 -6.25 19.64
C GLU A 384 -10.55 -4.73 19.44
N LEU A 385 -9.85 -3.98 20.30
CA LEU A 385 -9.73 -2.53 20.17
C LEU A 385 -8.83 -2.14 18.99
N GLU A 386 -7.70 -2.82 18.80
CA GLU A 386 -6.78 -2.60 17.67
C GLU A 386 -7.50 -2.86 16.34
N ASP A 387 -8.24 -3.97 16.23
CA ASP A 387 -9.04 -4.34 15.05
C ASP A 387 -10.13 -3.29 14.77
N LYS A 388 -10.90 -2.87 15.78
CA LYS A 388 -11.92 -1.83 15.62
C LYS A 388 -11.35 -0.48 15.22
N VAL A 389 -10.19 -0.12 15.76
CA VAL A 389 -9.51 1.12 15.40
C VAL A 389 -9.02 1.03 13.95
N MET A 390 -8.41 -0.10 13.57
CA MET A 390 -7.89 -0.34 12.22
C MET A 390 -9.01 -0.38 11.18
N GLU A 391 -10.09 -1.11 11.42
CA GLU A 391 -11.28 -1.16 10.55
C GLU A 391 -11.90 0.25 10.40
N GLY A 392 -12.02 0.99 11.51
CA GLY A 392 -12.55 2.35 11.51
C GLY A 392 -11.66 3.34 10.74
N THR A 393 -10.34 3.25 10.88
CA THR A 393 -9.40 4.09 10.13
C THR A 393 -9.34 3.70 8.66
N GLU A 394 -9.33 2.41 8.33
CA GLU A 394 -9.36 1.93 6.94
C GLU A 394 -10.62 2.40 6.22
N HIS A 395 -11.80 2.25 6.84
CA HIS A 395 -13.05 2.74 6.26
C HIS A 395 -13.03 4.27 6.07
N LEU A 396 -12.48 5.02 7.03
CA LEU A 396 -12.36 6.48 6.91
C LEU A 396 -11.40 6.88 5.80
N VAL A 397 -10.27 6.18 5.65
CA VAL A 397 -9.28 6.40 4.59
C VAL A 397 -9.88 6.06 3.24
N ALA A 398 -10.55 4.92 3.10
CA ALA A 398 -11.22 4.50 1.87
C ALA A 398 -12.25 5.56 1.44
N LYS A 399 -13.16 5.94 2.33
CA LYS A 399 -14.18 6.97 2.06
C LYS A 399 -13.55 8.30 1.62
N LYS A 400 -12.52 8.77 2.33
CA LYS A 400 -11.85 10.03 2.00
C LYS A 400 -11.06 9.93 0.69
N SER A 401 -10.51 8.76 0.38
CA SER A 401 -9.84 8.51 -0.89
C SER A 401 -10.82 8.54 -2.07
N GLU A 402 -12.02 7.97 -1.92
CA GLU A 402 -13.08 8.05 -2.92
C GLU A 402 -13.56 9.50 -3.12
N GLU A 403 -13.82 10.24 -2.03
CA GLU A 403 -14.22 11.66 -2.09
C GLU A 403 -13.16 12.52 -2.79
N THR A 404 -11.87 12.32 -2.47
CA THR A 404 -10.78 13.08 -3.10
C THR A 404 -10.55 12.68 -4.56
N GLN A 405 -10.68 11.40 -4.88
CA GLN A 405 -10.62 10.91 -6.25
C GLN A 405 -11.77 11.47 -7.09
N GLU A 406 -13.00 11.49 -6.58
CA GLU A 406 -14.15 12.09 -7.26
C GLU A 406 -13.97 13.59 -7.48
N GLN A 407 -13.46 14.33 -6.49
CA GLN A 407 -13.14 15.75 -6.62
C GLN A 407 -12.09 15.99 -7.71
N LEU A 408 -11.03 15.19 -7.76
CA LEU A 408 -9.99 15.30 -8.77
C LEU A 408 -10.51 14.97 -10.17
N TRP A 409 -11.33 13.92 -10.31
CA TRP A 409 -11.96 13.57 -11.58
C TRP A 409 -12.93 14.65 -12.07
N ASN A 410 -13.70 15.25 -11.18
CA ASN A 410 -14.60 16.35 -11.53
C ASN A 410 -13.80 17.60 -11.94
N GLY A 411 -12.71 17.93 -11.21
CA GLY A 411 -11.83 19.04 -11.55
C GLY A 411 -11.17 18.88 -12.92
N ILE A 412 -10.58 17.71 -13.20
CA ILE A 412 -9.99 17.41 -14.51
C ILE A 412 -11.05 17.47 -15.61
N ARG A 413 -12.23 16.92 -15.36
CA ARG A 413 -13.33 16.93 -16.34
C ARG A 413 -13.78 18.35 -16.64
N GLU A 414 -13.96 19.20 -15.64
CA GLU A 414 -14.38 20.59 -15.82
C GLU A 414 -13.30 21.41 -16.55
N GLU A 415 -12.04 21.32 -16.12
CA GLU A 415 -10.92 22.05 -16.72
C GLU A 415 -10.69 21.63 -18.18
N LEU A 416 -10.66 20.32 -18.45
CA LEU A 416 -10.49 19.80 -19.81
C LEU A 416 -11.69 20.13 -20.72
N MET A 417 -12.92 20.06 -20.20
CA MET A 417 -14.11 20.41 -20.98
C MET A 417 -14.14 21.90 -21.33
N GLU A 418 -13.68 22.76 -20.42
CA GLU A 418 -13.59 24.20 -20.70
C GLU A 418 -12.48 24.49 -21.70
N GLU A 419 -11.31 23.86 -21.59
CA GLU A 419 -10.22 24.00 -22.56
C GLU A 419 -10.65 23.55 -23.97
N ILE A 420 -11.27 22.37 -24.09
CA ILE A 420 -11.82 21.88 -25.36
C ILE A 420 -12.88 22.84 -25.91
N ARG A 421 -13.74 23.40 -25.04
CA ARG A 421 -14.79 24.33 -25.44
C ARG A 421 -14.21 25.66 -25.95
N GLU A 422 -13.20 26.20 -25.27
CA GLU A 422 -12.51 27.42 -25.68
C GLU A 422 -11.76 27.22 -27.00
N GLU A 423 -11.01 26.13 -27.15
CA GLU A 423 -10.27 25.80 -28.38
C GLU A 423 -11.23 25.64 -29.57
N LEU A 424 -12.34 24.92 -29.37
CA LEU A 424 -13.36 24.72 -30.41
C LEU A 424 -14.02 26.05 -30.81
N MET A 425 -14.37 26.89 -29.85
CA MET A 425 -14.98 28.20 -30.10
C MET A 425 -14.03 29.16 -30.83
N GLU A 426 -12.75 29.15 -30.49
CA GLU A 426 -11.74 29.97 -31.16
C GLU A 426 -11.50 29.47 -32.59
N LYS A 427 -11.40 28.16 -32.80
CA LYS A 427 -11.29 27.57 -34.14
C LYS A 427 -12.50 27.91 -35.01
N MET A 428 -13.71 27.81 -34.47
CA MET A 428 -14.94 28.18 -35.17
C MET A 428 -14.97 29.68 -35.52
N ARG A 429 -14.52 30.55 -34.60
CA ARG A 429 -14.42 32.00 -34.85
C ARG A 429 -13.43 32.31 -35.97
N GLN A 430 -12.28 31.63 -36.01
CA GLN A 430 -11.28 31.80 -37.05
C GLN A 430 -11.79 31.33 -38.41
N GLU A 431 -12.52 30.21 -38.45
CA GLU A 431 -13.14 29.69 -39.67
C GLU A 431 -14.16 30.69 -40.26
N VAL A 432 -15.11 31.14 -39.44
CA VAL A 432 -16.14 32.11 -39.85
C VAL A 432 -15.51 33.42 -40.32
N LYS A 433 -14.46 33.90 -39.63
CA LYS A 433 -13.74 35.11 -40.05
C LYS A 433 -13.06 34.92 -41.41
N ARG A 434 -12.49 33.74 -41.67
CA ARG A 434 -11.82 33.42 -42.95
C ARG A 434 -12.83 33.34 -44.09
N GLU A 435 -13.94 32.64 -43.89
CA GLU A 435 -15.03 32.53 -44.88
C GLU A 435 -15.64 33.90 -45.20
N LEU A 436 -15.97 34.69 -44.17
CA LEU A 436 -16.54 36.03 -44.35
C LEU A 436 -15.58 36.96 -45.12
N MET A 437 -14.28 36.92 -44.79
CA MET A 437 -13.29 37.72 -45.49
C MET A 437 -13.08 37.27 -46.94
N ALA A 438 -13.14 35.96 -47.21
CA ALA A 438 -13.10 35.43 -48.56
C ALA A 438 -14.31 35.88 -49.38
N GLU A 439 -15.52 35.83 -48.81
CA GLU A 439 -16.76 36.26 -49.47
C GLU A 439 -16.74 37.77 -49.79
N ILE A 440 -16.43 38.61 -48.80
CA ILE A 440 -16.31 40.07 -48.99
C ILE A 440 -15.28 40.39 -50.09
N LYS A 441 -14.13 39.69 -50.08
CA LYS A 441 -13.10 39.89 -51.10
C LYS A 441 -13.62 39.50 -52.49
N MET A 442 -14.31 38.36 -52.62
CA MET A 442 -14.90 37.92 -53.89
C MET A 442 -15.96 38.89 -54.40
N GLU A 443 -16.86 39.39 -53.55
CA GLU A 443 -17.88 40.39 -53.94
C GLU A 443 -17.24 41.70 -54.39
N LEU A 444 -16.26 42.23 -53.64
CA LEU A 444 -15.55 43.44 -54.03
C LEU A 444 -14.84 43.30 -55.39
N PHE A 445 -14.20 42.15 -55.65
CA PHE A 445 -13.59 41.88 -56.96
C PHE A 445 -14.65 41.79 -58.07
N ARG A 446 -15.80 41.18 -57.79
CA ARG A 446 -16.92 41.07 -58.74
C ARG A 446 -17.47 42.45 -59.10
N ASP A 447 -17.74 43.29 -58.11
CA ASP A 447 -18.26 44.66 -58.29
C ASP A 447 -17.26 45.53 -59.05
N MET A 448 -15.97 45.45 -58.71
CA MET A 448 -14.91 46.16 -59.40
C MET A 448 -14.80 45.71 -60.86
N ALA A 449 -14.87 44.40 -61.14
CA ALA A 449 -14.88 43.88 -62.50
C ALA A 449 -16.11 44.36 -63.30
N GLN A 450 -17.29 44.36 -62.67
CA GLN A 450 -18.52 44.84 -63.29
C GLN A 450 -18.47 46.34 -63.61
N ALA A 451 -17.92 47.15 -62.70
CA ALA A 451 -17.70 48.58 -62.92
C ALA A 451 -16.66 48.86 -64.01
N MET A 452 -15.57 48.10 -64.07
CA MET A 452 -14.59 48.24 -65.16
C MET A 452 -15.18 47.85 -66.52
N MET A 453 -15.98 46.78 -66.57
CA MET A 453 -16.67 46.37 -67.80
C MET A 453 -17.69 47.41 -68.28
N SER A 454 -18.44 48.03 -67.37
CA SER A 454 -19.42 49.08 -67.74
C SER A 454 -18.73 50.34 -68.26
N VAL A 455 -17.59 50.74 -67.69
CA VAL A 455 -16.78 51.86 -68.20
C VAL A 455 -16.15 51.54 -69.56
N ALA A 456 -15.63 50.33 -69.74
CA ALA A 456 -15.02 49.92 -71.01
C ALA A 456 -16.04 49.77 -72.15
N CYS A 457 -17.28 49.36 -71.84
CA CYS A 457 -18.33 49.11 -72.84
C CYS A 457 -19.32 50.29 -73.01
N GLY A 458 -19.35 51.25 -72.09
CA GLY A 458 -20.33 52.36 -72.06
C GLY A 458 -20.01 53.57 -72.97
N GLY A 459 -19.04 53.45 -73.87
CA GLY A 459 -18.61 54.53 -74.76
C GLY A 459 -19.29 54.57 -76.13
N ASN A 460 -20.53 54.09 -76.29
CA ASN A 460 -21.19 54.13 -77.60
C ASN A 460 -22.73 54.26 -77.55
N GLU A 461 -23.27 55.13 -76.69
CA GLU A 461 -24.66 55.61 -76.85
C GLU A 461 -24.72 56.89 -77.70
N LYS A 462 -24.46 56.72 -78.99
CA LYS A 462 -25.05 57.54 -80.05
C LYS A 462 -25.24 56.69 -81.31
N ALA A 463 -26.31 55.89 -81.36
CA ALA A 463 -27.17 55.75 -82.54
C ALA A 463 -28.29 54.70 -82.36
N SER A 464 -29.45 55.05 -82.90
CA SER A 464 -30.62 54.23 -83.25
C SER A 464 -31.50 53.78 -82.06
N MET A 465 -32.65 54.43 -81.83
CA MET A 465 -33.93 54.25 -82.53
C MET A 465 -34.44 52.81 -82.59
N SER A 466 -35.57 52.63 -81.90
CA SER A 466 -36.81 51.96 -82.34
C SER A 466 -37.01 50.46 -82.05
N PHE A 467 -38.29 50.18 -81.73
CA PHE A 467 -39.04 48.91 -81.58
C PHE A 467 -38.93 48.25 -80.19
N SER A 468 -39.92 48.38 -79.29
CA SER A 468 -41.36 47.98 -79.32
C SER A 468 -41.59 46.47 -79.13
N ALA A 469 -42.57 46.18 -78.26
CA ALA A 469 -43.15 44.90 -77.84
C ALA A 469 -42.30 44.10 -76.83
N GLY A 470 -42.77 43.71 -75.64
CA GLY A 470 -44.14 43.42 -75.22
C GLY A 470 -44.26 41.91 -74.98
N ASN A 471 -44.23 41.49 -73.70
CA ASN A 471 -44.78 40.23 -73.12
C ASN A 471 -44.23 40.16 -71.68
N ARG A 472 -44.98 40.37 -70.59
CA ARG A 472 -46.28 39.83 -70.13
C ARG A 472 -46.24 38.32 -69.86
N VAL A 473 -46.44 38.00 -68.57
CA VAL A 473 -47.16 36.82 -68.02
C VAL A 473 -46.32 35.55 -67.77
N HIS A 474 -46.01 35.20 -66.50
CA HIS A 474 -46.79 34.35 -65.56
C HIS A 474 -45.92 33.55 -64.57
N ASN A 475 -46.46 33.46 -63.34
CA ASN A 475 -46.51 32.30 -62.42
C ASN A 475 -45.19 31.77 -61.83
N GLU A 476 -45.14 31.34 -60.56
CA GLU A 476 -46.16 31.05 -59.55
C GLU A 476 -45.54 31.23 -58.15
#